data_AF-A0A368YJX5-F1
#
_entry.id   AF-A0A368YJX5-F1
#
_cell.length_a   1.000
_cell.length_b   1.000
_cell.length_c   1.000
_cell.angle_alpha   90.00
_cell.angle_beta   90.00
_cell.angle_gamma   90.00
#
_symmetry.space_group_name_H-M   'P 1'
#
loop_
_entity.id
_entity.type
_entity.pdbx_description
1 polymer ?
#
loop_
_entity_poly.entity_id
_entity_poly.type
_entity_poly.pdbx_seq_one_letter_code
_entity_poly.pdbx_strand_id
1 'polypeptide(L)'
;MKIKDKLSVNNEKFNQGAEDFEIWFKNNKNLFMSEFKALEKMVSDPENCISIGVGNGLFAVKLGIKKGVEPSKGMADLARAKGIEVLEAEQKS
;
A
#
# COMPACT_ATOMS: atom_id res chain seq x y z
N MET A 1 -0.95 -23.70 20.69
CA MET A 1 0.09 -22.82 21.27
C MET A 1 1.02 -22.38 20.14
N LYS A 2 1.01 -21.08 19.85
CA LYS A 2 2.00 -20.21 19.14
C LYS A 2 2.73 -20.72 17.87
N ILE A 3 2.17 -20.36 16.72
CA ILE A 3 2.89 -20.21 15.44
C ILE A 3 3.45 -18.77 15.38
N LYS A 4 4.38 -18.40 16.28
CA LYS A 4 4.83 -16.99 16.40
C LYS A 4 6.32 -16.74 16.15
N ASP A 5 7.15 -17.74 15.89
CA ASP A 5 8.60 -17.55 16.13
C ASP A 5 9.53 -17.66 14.91
N LYS A 6 9.10 -17.42 13.66
CA LYS A 6 10.05 -17.50 12.50
C LYS A 6 9.87 -16.47 11.38
N LEU A 7 9.60 -15.21 11.70
CA LEU A 7 9.73 -14.10 10.74
C LEU A 7 10.58 -12.97 11.33
N SER A 8 11.76 -13.33 11.80
CA SER A 8 12.86 -12.45 12.16
C SER A 8 13.67 -12.18 10.87
N VAL A 9 14.09 -11.00 10.43
CA VAL A 9 14.33 -9.66 11.00
C VAL A 9 14.45 -8.70 9.79
N ASN A 10 14.13 -7.41 9.93
CA ASN A 10 14.19 -6.30 8.93
C ASN A 10 12.93 -6.02 8.07
N ASN A 11 11.76 -5.78 8.68
CA ASN A 11 10.69 -4.88 8.16
C ASN A 11 9.47 -4.72 9.10
N GLU A 12 9.63 -4.97 10.41
CA GLU A 12 8.50 -5.16 11.34
C GLU A 12 7.55 -3.95 11.49
N LYS A 13 8.04 -2.70 11.32
CA LYS A 13 7.19 -1.49 11.44
C LYS A 13 6.10 -1.40 10.36
N PHE A 14 6.32 -1.97 9.18
CA PHE A 14 5.34 -1.92 8.09
C PHE A 14 4.45 -3.16 8.05
N ASN A 15 4.92 -4.32 8.52
CA ASN A 15 4.15 -5.57 8.50
C ASN A 15 3.00 -5.60 9.52
N GLN A 16 3.11 -4.92 10.65
CA GLN A 16 1.97 -4.73 11.58
C GLN A 16 1.02 -3.61 11.13
N GLY A 17 1.46 -2.74 10.21
CA GLY A 17 0.74 -1.55 9.81
C GLY A 17 -0.44 -1.77 8.85
N ALA A 18 -0.62 -2.96 8.28
CA ALA A 18 -1.71 -3.20 7.34
C ALA A 18 -3.10 -3.11 7.98
N GLU A 19 -3.27 -3.75 9.13
CA GLU A 19 -4.53 -3.71 9.91
C GLU A 19 -4.71 -2.33 10.57
N ASP A 20 -3.64 -1.77 11.15
CA ASP A 20 -3.66 -0.45 11.78
C ASP A 20 -3.96 0.68 10.77
N PHE A 21 -3.50 0.56 9.53
CA PHE A 21 -3.77 1.54 8.47
C PHE A 21 -5.24 1.52 8.03
N GLU A 22 -5.85 0.33 7.92
CA GLU A 22 -7.29 0.24 7.63
C GLU A 22 -8.15 0.78 8.78
N ILE A 23 -7.72 0.59 10.02
CA ILE A 23 -8.37 1.19 11.20
C ILE A 23 -8.19 2.71 11.22
N TRP A 24 -6.98 3.20 10.98
CA TRP A 24 -6.70 4.64 10.89
C TRP A 24 -7.52 5.31 9.78
N PHE A 25 -7.67 4.65 8.63
CA PHE A 25 -8.55 5.11 7.54
C PHE A 25 -10.00 5.28 8.00
N LYS A 26 -10.56 4.29 8.69
CA LYS A 26 -11.94 4.37 9.21
C LYS A 26 -12.11 5.55 10.16
N ASN A 27 -11.10 5.83 10.98
CA ASN A 27 -11.13 6.90 11.96
C ASN A 27 -10.82 8.29 11.37
N ASN A 28 -10.16 8.39 10.20
CA ASN A 28 -9.68 9.65 9.60
C ASN A 28 -10.25 9.91 8.19
N LYS A 29 -11.50 9.50 7.95
CA LYS A 29 -12.14 9.53 6.63
C LYS A 29 -12.04 10.89 5.91
N ASN A 30 -12.21 12.01 6.62
CA ASN A 30 -12.16 13.33 6.00
C ASN A 30 -10.76 13.68 5.47
N LEU A 31 -9.72 13.36 6.22
CA LEU A 31 -8.33 13.59 5.82
C LEU A 31 -8.00 12.75 4.57
N PHE A 32 -8.31 11.45 4.62
CA PHE A 32 -8.14 10.57 3.47
C PHE A 32 -8.87 11.10 2.22
N MET A 33 -10.13 11.51 2.36
CA MET A 33 -10.91 12.01 1.22
C MET A 33 -10.35 13.31 0.66
N SER A 34 -9.72 14.16 1.48
CA SER A 34 -9.05 15.36 0.98
C SER A 34 -7.82 15.04 0.13
N GLU A 35 -6.98 14.09 0.58
CA GLU A 35 -5.81 13.61 -0.17
C GLU A 35 -6.23 12.90 -1.45
N PHE A 36 -7.22 12.01 -1.36
CA PHE A 36 -7.74 11.29 -2.53
C PHE A 36 -8.26 12.25 -3.60
N LYS A 37 -9.07 13.25 -3.23
CA LYS A 37 -9.60 14.24 -4.18
C LYS A 37 -8.50 15.11 -4.80
N ALA A 38 -7.41 15.36 -4.08
CA ALA A 38 -6.27 16.07 -4.63
C ALA A 38 -5.55 15.22 -5.69
N LEU A 39 -5.31 13.94 -5.39
CA LEU A 39 -4.68 13.00 -6.32
C LEU A 39 -5.56 12.69 -7.54
N GLU A 40 -6.87 12.50 -7.33
CA GLU A 40 -7.85 12.23 -8.40
C GLU A 40 -7.86 13.32 -9.48
N LYS A 41 -7.61 14.58 -9.10
CA LYS A 41 -7.48 15.69 -10.06
C LYS A 41 -6.17 15.69 -10.84
N MET A 42 -5.13 15.05 -10.31
CA MET A 42 -3.78 15.05 -10.89
C MET A 42 -3.53 13.81 -11.76
N VAL A 43 -4.16 12.67 -11.44
CA VAL A 43 -4.01 11.41 -12.17
C VAL A 43 -5.00 11.38 -13.33
N SER A 44 -4.56 11.84 -14.51
CA SER A 44 -5.39 11.88 -15.72
C SER A 44 -5.37 10.59 -16.55
N ASP A 45 -4.33 9.75 -16.39
CA ASP A 45 -4.17 8.48 -17.09
C ASP A 45 -3.65 7.41 -16.12
N PRO A 46 -4.54 6.79 -15.33
CA PRO A 46 -4.14 5.87 -14.27
C PRO A 46 -3.53 4.56 -14.79
N GLU A 47 -3.85 4.13 -16.01
CA GLU A 47 -3.30 2.90 -16.59
C GLU A 47 -1.80 3.03 -16.91
N ASN A 48 -1.35 4.25 -17.21
CA ASN A 48 0.05 4.58 -17.47
C ASN A 48 0.78 5.17 -16.25
N CYS A 49 0.17 5.12 -15.06
CA CYS A 49 0.77 5.56 -13.80
C CYS A 49 1.44 4.41 -13.04
N ILE A 50 2.49 4.73 -12.28
CA ILE A 50 3.14 3.80 -11.35
C ILE A 50 3.10 4.42 -9.95
N SER A 51 2.57 3.68 -8.97
CA SER A 51 2.59 4.08 -7.56
C SER A 51 3.87 3.60 -6.87
N ILE A 52 4.72 4.53 -6.43
CA ILE A 52 5.96 4.22 -5.68
C ILE A 52 5.65 4.21 -4.19
N GLY A 53 5.97 3.11 -3.50
CA GLY A 53 5.51 2.88 -2.13
C GLY A 53 4.00 2.61 -2.12
N VAL A 54 3.54 1.65 -2.93
CA VAL A 54 2.10 1.39 -3.13
C VAL A 54 1.39 0.92 -1.86
N GLY A 55 2.14 0.48 -0.85
CA GLY A 55 1.59 -0.03 0.40
C GLY A 55 0.62 -1.18 0.13
N ASN A 56 -0.53 -1.16 0.82
CA ASN A 56 -1.58 -2.16 0.64
C ASN A 56 -2.50 -1.90 -0.57
N GLY A 57 -2.16 -0.92 -1.43
CA GLY A 57 -2.89 -0.62 -2.65
C GLY A 57 -4.12 0.30 -2.52
N LEU A 58 -4.41 0.87 -1.35
CA LEU A 58 -5.66 1.63 -1.14
C LEU A 58 -5.90 2.76 -2.15
N PHE A 59 -4.91 3.65 -2.32
CA PHE A 59 -5.00 4.76 -3.27
C PHE A 59 -4.99 4.25 -4.71
N ALA A 60 -4.05 3.35 -5.04
CA ALA A 60 -3.91 2.81 -6.39
C ALA A 60 -5.22 2.16 -6.89
N VAL A 61 -5.87 1.34 -6.07
CA VAL A 61 -7.18 0.73 -6.40
C VAL A 61 -8.23 1.80 -6.68
N LYS A 62 -8.35 2.81 -5.82
CA LYS A 62 -9.38 3.86 -5.96
C LYS A 62 -9.12 4.79 -7.14
N LEU A 63 -7.86 5.05 -7.46
CA LEU A 63 -7.44 5.88 -8.59
C LEU A 63 -7.42 5.10 -9.91
N GLY A 64 -7.58 3.77 -9.87
CA GLY A 64 -7.50 2.91 -11.06
C GLY A 64 -6.09 2.56 -11.51
N ILE A 65 -5.06 2.91 -10.73
CA ILE A 65 -3.65 2.62 -11.03
C ILE A 65 -3.40 1.12 -10.93
N LYS A 66 -2.78 0.55 -11.96
CA LYS A 66 -2.58 -0.91 -12.09
C LYS A 66 -1.17 -1.39 -11.72
N LYS A 67 -0.19 -0.48 -11.62
CA LYS A 67 1.21 -0.81 -11.39
C LYS A 67 1.78 -0.10 -10.17
N GLY A 68 2.62 -0.78 -9.41
CA GLY A 68 3.27 -0.20 -8.23
C GLY A 68 4.60 -0.84 -7.84
N VAL A 69 5.30 -0.18 -6.93
CA VAL A 69 6.56 -0.63 -6.35
C VAL A 69 6.44 -0.59 -4.82
N GLU A 70 6.87 -1.63 -4.13
CA GLU A 70 6.78 -1.71 -2.66
C GLU A 70 7.89 -2.58 -2.05
N PRO A 71 8.66 -2.06 -1.06
CA PRO A 71 9.68 -2.84 -0.38
C PRO A 71 9.14 -3.83 0.67
N SER A 72 7.98 -3.57 1.28
CA SER A 72 7.38 -4.49 2.22
C SER A 72 6.64 -5.60 1.49
N LYS A 73 7.18 -6.82 1.54
CA LYS A 73 6.56 -8.00 0.92
C LYS A 73 5.10 -8.19 1.36
N GLY A 74 4.80 -8.03 2.66
CA GLY A 74 3.44 -8.19 3.17
C GLY A 74 2.46 -7.18 2.58
N MET A 75 2.89 -5.92 2.43
CA MET A 75 2.07 -4.87 1.81
C MET A 75 1.91 -5.10 0.31
N ALA A 76 2.99 -5.49 -0.37
CA ALA A 76 2.97 -5.86 -1.79
C ALA A 76 1.98 -7.01 -2.05
N ASP A 77 1.96 -8.03 -1.20
CA ASP A 77 1.03 -9.15 -1.33
C ASP A 77 -0.44 -8.71 -1.16
N LEU A 78 -0.74 -7.80 -0.22
CA LEU A 78 -2.08 -7.23 -0.06
C LEU A 78 -2.50 -6.38 -1.27
N ALA A 79 -1.59 -5.60 -1.85
CA ALA A 79 -1.86 -4.82 -3.06
C ALA A 79 -2.07 -5.72 -4.29
N ARG A 80 -1.27 -6.79 -4.44
CA ARG A 80 -1.45 -7.80 -5.49
C ARG A 80 -2.78 -8.52 -5.38
N ALA A 81 -3.22 -8.88 -4.17
CA ALA A 81 -4.53 -9.47 -3.93
C ALA A 81 -5.70 -8.57 -4.37
N LYS A 82 -5.45 -7.25 -4.51
CA LYS A 82 -6.41 -6.26 -5.02
C LYS A 82 -6.26 -5.98 -6.52
N GLY A 83 -5.44 -6.76 -7.23
CA GLY A 83 -5.28 -6.68 -8.69
C GLY A 83 -4.25 -5.66 -9.18
N ILE A 84 -3.33 -5.22 -8.33
CA ILE A 84 -2.20 -4.36 -8.71
C ILE A 84 -0.99 -5.24 -9.06
N GLU A 85 -0.34 -4.96 -10.18
CA GLU A 85 0.98 -5.51 -10.50
C GLU A 85 2.03 -4.80 -9.65
N VAL A 86 2.64 -5.50 -8.69
CA VAL A 86 3.62 -4.91 -7.76
C VAL A 86 4.99 -5.51 -7.95
N LEU A 87 5.97 -4.66 -8.27
CA LEU A 87 7.39 -4.97 -8.22
C LEU A 87 7.90 -4.80 -6.79
N GLU A 88 8.57 -5.84 -6.28
CA GLU A 88 9.29 -5.73 -5.01
C GLU A 88 10.54 -4.87 -5.19
N ALA A 89 10.79 -3.98 -4.24
CA ALA A 89 11.97 -3.13 -4.22
C ALA A 89 12.79 -3.33 -2.96
N GLU A 90 14.08 -3.02 -3.04
CA GLU A 90 14.94 -2.99 -1.87
C GLU A 90 15.14 -1.54 -1.42
N GLN A 91 14.92 -1.27 -0.14
CA GLN A 91 15.33 -0.01 0.48
C GLN A 91 16.77 -0.16 1.00
N LYS A 92 17.70 0.65 0.48
CA LYS A 92 19.05 0.78 1.06
C LYS A 92 19.04 1.95 2.04
N SER A 93 19.34 1.65 3.30
CA SER A 93 19.49 2.61 4.41
C SER A 93 20.89 3.17 4.51
#